data_AF-A0A554LK32-F1
#
_entry.id   AF-A0A554LK32-F1
#
_cell.length_a   1.000
_cell.length_b   1.000
_cell.length_c   1.000
_cell.angle_alpha   90.00
_cell.angle_beta   90.00
_cell.angle_gamma   90.00
#
_symmetry.space_group_name_H-M   'P 1'
#
loop_
_entity.id
_entity.type
_entity.pdbx_description
1 polymer ?
#
loop_
_entity_poly.entity_id
_entity_poly.type
_entity_poly.pdbx_seq_one_letter_code
_entity_poly.pdbx_strand_id
1 'polypeptide(L)'
;MNIFPNKPEDLKLLDSVTIFITIANYILAASGIIAIIVIVVSGIKIMLSAGSDDQVASAKNSIKWAILGLIVIILATTIVNWAIFVIKK
;
A
#
# COMPACT_ATOMS: atom_id res chain seq x y z
N MET A 1 23.22 -6.30 40.47
CA MET A 1 24.22 -6.24 39.38
C MET A 1 23.53 -6.72 38.12
N ASN A 2 23.21 -5.83 37.18
CA ASN A 2 22.49 -6.19 35.96
C ASN A 2 23.43 -6.99 35.05
N ILE A 3 23.19 -8.30 34.97
CA ILE A 3 23.95 -9.29 34.19
C ILE A 3 23.51 -9.36 32.73
N PHE A 4 22.53 -8.56 32.33
CA PHE A 4 22.12 -8.40 30.95
C PHE A 4 22.73 -7.09 30.42
N PRO A 5 23.71 -7.16 29.49
CA PRO A 5 24.13 -5.97 28.78
C PRO A 5 22.88 -5.34 28.15
N ASN A 6 22.63 -4.07 28.45
CA ASN A 6 21.55 -3.33 27.83
C ASN A 6 21.80 -3.41 26.32
N LYS A 7 20.85 -4.00 25.57
CA LYS A 7 20.95 -4.08 24.10
C LYS A 7 21.33 -2.70 23.58
N PRO A 8 22.37 -2.62 22.73
CA PRO A 8 22.89 -1.34 22.30
C PRO A 8 21.74 -0.61 21.58
N GLU A 9 21.64 0.71 21.81
CA GLU A 9 20.42 1.48 21.54
C GLU A 9 20.05 1.48 20.05
N ASP A 10 21.06 1.38 19.19
CA ASP A 10 20.97 1.08 17.75
C ASP A 10 20.19 -0.19 17.44
N LEU A 11 20.38 -1.28 18.19
CA LEU A 11 19.67 -2.54 17.96
C LEU A 11 18.16 -2.41 18.21
N LYS A 12 17.76 -1.61 19.21
CA LYS A 12 16.34 -1.36 19.52
C LYS A 12 15.65 -0.52 18.45
N LEU A 13 16.39 0.39 17.81
CA LEU A 13 15.88 1.19 16.70
C LEU A 13 15.67 0.33 15.45
N LEU A 14 16.57 -0.60 15.16
CA LEU A 14 16.42 -1.53 14.02
C LEU A 14 15.21 -2.45 14.17
N ASP A 15 14.95 -2.97 15.37
CA ASP A 15 13.75 -3.77 15.66
C ASP A 15 12.46 -2.97 15.43
N SER A 16 12.42 -1.73 15.93
CA SER A 16 11.26 -0.83 15.79
C SER A 16 10.98 -0.47 14.33
N VAL A 17 12.02 -0.15 13.57
CA VAL A 17 11.92 0.18 12.14
C VAL A 17 11.51 -1.06 11.32
N THR A 18 12.01 -2.25 11.66
CA THR A 18 11.66 -3.50 10.98
C THR A 18 10.18 -3.85 11.17
N ILE A 19 9.64 -3.66 12.37
CA ILE A 19 8.20 -3.85 12.65
C ILE A 19 7.37 -2.89 11.80
N PHE A 20 7.76 -1.61 11.74
CA PHE A 20 7.07 -0.61 10.93
C PHE A 20 7.06 -0.99 9.43
N ILE A 21 8.20 -1.38 8.88
CA ILE A 21 8.34 -1.83 7.48
C ILE A 21 7.43 -3.05 7.21
N THR A 22 7.39 -4.00 8.15
CA THR A 22 6.57 -5.21 8.03
C THR A 22 5.08 -4.84 7.94
N ILE A 23 4.61 -3.99 8.85
CA ILE A 23 3.21 -3.52 8.86
C ILE A 23 2.90 -2.75 7.57
N ALA A 24 3.78 -1.85 7.13
CA ALA A 24 3.61 -1.10 5.89
C ALA A 24 3.45 -2.02 4.67
N ASN A 25 4.26 -3.08 4.56
CA ASN A 25 4.15 -4.06 3.48
C ASN A 25 2.81 -4.79 3.49
N TYR A 26 2.28 -5.18 4.66
CA TYR A 26 0.95 -5.78 4.75
C TYR A 26 -0.16 -4.81 4.31
N ILE A 27 -0.08 -3.54 4.72
CA ILE A 27 -1.04 -2.51 4.32
C ILE A 27 -0.98 -2.28 2.81
N LEU A 28 0.21 -2.22 2.22
CA LEU A 28 0.39 -2.05 0.78
C LEU A 28 -0.18 -3.24 0.00
N ALA A 29 0.07 -4.46 0.45
CA ALA A 29 -0.47 -5.67 -0.16
C ALA A 29 -2.01 -5.71 -0.09
N ALA A 30 -2.59 -5.43 1.08
CA ALA A 30 -4.04 -5.36 1.25
C ALA A 30 -4.66 -4.25 0.37
N SER A 31 -4.03 -3.08 0.32
CA SER A 31 -4.47 -1.95 -0.50
C SER A 31 -4.46 -2.28 -1.99
N GLY A 32 -3.46 -3.07 -2.46
CA GLY A 32 -3.40 -3.55 -3.83
C GLY A 32 -4.59 -4.41 -4.22
N ILE A 33 -5.01 -5.32 -3.32
CA ILE A 33 -6.19 -6.17 -3.52
C ILE A 33 -7.46 -5.31 -3.60
N ILE A 34 -7.61 -4.34 -2.68
CA ILE A 34 -8.76 -3.42 -2.66
C ILE A 34 -8.83 -2.61 -3.97
N ALA A 35 -7.70 -2.11 -4.46
CA ALA A 35 -7.65 -1.37 -5.72
C ALA A 35 -8.17 -2.20 -6.90
N ILE A 36 -7.79 -3.48 -6.99
CA ILE A 36 -8.28 -4.39 -8.03
C ILE A 36 -9.81 -4.56 -7.93
N ILE A 37 -10.34 -4.75 -6.72
CA ILE A 37 -11.79 -4.88 -6.50
C ILE A 37 -12.53 -3.64 -6.98
N VAL A 38 -12.03 -2.44 -6.63
CA VAL A 38 -12.64 -1.17 -7.07
C VAL A 38 -12.64 -1.04 -8.59
N ILE A 39 -11.55 -1.44 -9.27
CA ILE A 39 -11.47 -1.41 -10.74
C ILE A 39 -12.52 -2.35 -11.34
N VAL A 40 -12.64 -3.58 -10.84
CA VAL A 40 -13.62 -4.56 -11.34
C VAL A 40 -15.05 -4.07 -11.13
N VAL A 41 -15.39 -3.63 -9.93
CA VAL A 41 -16.73 -3.12 -9.60
C VAL A 41 -17.08 -1.90 -10.46
N SER A 42 -16.12 -0.98 -10.65
CA SER A 42 -16.33 0.20 -11.47
C SER A 42 -16.48 -0.16 -12.96
N GLY A 43 -15.74 -1.15 -13.45
CA GLY A 43 -15.89 -1.67 -14.82
C GLY A 43 -17.26 -2.28 -15.07
N ILE A 44 -17.75 -3.10 -14.13
CA ILE A 44 -19.10 -3.67 -14.18
C ILE A 44 -20.15 -2.55 -14.15
N LYS A 45 -19.97 -1.54 -13.29
CA LYS A 45 -20.86 -0.38 -13.22
C LYS A 45 -20.99 0.32 -14.58
N ILE A 46 -19.89 0.53 -15.32
CA ILE A 46 -19.93 1.12 -16.68
C ILE A 46 -20.79 0.27 -17.62
N MET A 47 -20.62 -1.06 -17.62
CA MET A 47 -21.38 -1.96 -18.48
C MET A 47 -22.88 -1.96 -18.15
N LEU A 48 -23.24 -1.87 -16.87
CA LEU A 48 -24.64 -1.87 -16.40
C LEU A 48 -25.30 -0.49 -16.41
N SER A 49 -24.57 0.59 -16.70
CA SER A 49 -25.06 1.97 -16.60
C SER A 49 -26.19 2.34 -17.59
N ALA A 50 -26.58 1.41 -18.48
CA ALA A 50 -27.71 1.54 -19.41
C ALA A 50 -27.75 2.83 -20.24
N GLY A 51 -26.60 3.49 -20.45
CA GLY A 51 -26.50 4.75 -21.20
C GLY A 51 -26.78 6.02 -20.38
N SER A 52 -26.96 5.93 -19.06
CA SER A 52 -27.02 7.13 -18.21
C SER A 52 -25.61 7.72 -18.02
N ASP A 53 -25.40 8.90 -18.58
CA ASP A 53 -24.10 9.59 -18.58
C ASP A 53 -23.54 9.78 -17.16
N ASP A 54 -24.39 10.06 -16.19
CA ASP A 54 -24.00 10.24 -14.79
C ASP A 54 -23.39 8.98 -14.16
N GLN A 55 -23.95 7.80 -14.43
CA GLN A 55 -23.44 6.55 -13.89
C GLN A 55 -22.10 6.18 -14.52
N VAL A 56 -21.97 6.41 -15.83
CA VAL A 56 -20.73 6.20 -16.58
C VAL A 56 -19.64 7.16 -16.09
N ALA A 57 -19.97 8.45 -15.90
CA ALA A 57 -19.03 9.46 -15.41
C ALA A 57 -18.55 9.15 -13.99
N SER A 58 -19.46 8.78 -13.10
CA SER A 58 -19.13 8.35 -11.73
C SER A 58 -18.19 7.14 -11.74
N ALA A 59 -18.50 6.11 -12.53
CA ALA A 59 -17.67 4.91 -12.60
C ALA A 59 -16.29 5.17 -13.19
N LYS A 60 -16.18 6.02 -14.22
CA LYS A 60 -14.90 6.48 -14.78
C LYS A 60 -14.07 7.23 -13.73
N ASN A 61 -14.68 8.06 -12.91
CA ASN A 61 -13.99 8.73 -11.82
C ASN A 61 -13.44 7.72 -10.79
N SER A 62 -14.21 6.72 -10.41
CA SER A 62 -13.74 5.65 -9.52
C SER A 62 -12.55 4.89 -10.09
N ILE A 63 -12.56 4.56 -11.39
CA ILE A 63 -11.41 3.92 -12.06
C ILE A 63 -10.17 4.82 -12.02
N LYS A 64 -10.31 6.12 -12.31
CA LYS A 64 -9.18 7.07 -12.24
C LYS A 64 -8.54 7.08 -10.86
N TRP A 65 -9.34 7.14 -9.79
CA TRP A 65 -8.83 7.10 -8.43
C TRP A 65 -8.18 5.77 -8.07
N ALA A 66 -8.74 4.65 -8.52
CA ALA A 66 -8.15 3.33 -8.29
C ALA A 66 -6.80 3.17 -8.99
N ILE A 67 -6.65 3.68 -10.21
CA ILE A 67 -5.38 3.70 -10.95
C ILE A 67 -4.34 4.56 -10.22
N LEU A 68 -4.73 5.76 -9.77
CA LEU A 68 -3.84 6.63 -8.98
C LEU A 68 -3.39 5.94 -7.69
N GLY A 69 -4.30 5.26 -6.99
CA GLY A 69 -3.95 4.46 -5.80
C GLY A 69 -2.96 3.35 -6.12
N LEU A 70 -3.13 2.65 -7.24
CA LEU A 70 -2.21 1.59 -7.67
C LEU A 70 -0.79 2.14 -7.94
N ILE A 71 -0.70 3.30 -8.59
CA ILE A 71 0.59 3.98 -8.85
C ILE A 71 1.27 4.32 -7.52
N VAL A 72 0.52 4.86 -6.55
CA VAL A 72 1.06 5.17 -5.22
C VAL A 72 1.56 3.92 -4.51
N ILE A 73 0.85 2.80 -4.60
CA ILE A 73 1.28 1.52 -4.02
C ILE A 73 2.61 1.05 -4.62
N ILE A 74 2.77 1.14 -5.95
CA ILE A 74 4.00 0.75 -6.65
C ILE A 74 5.18 1.65 -6.23
N LEU A 75 4.94 2.94 -6.05
CA LEU A 75 5.98 3.86 -5.56
C LEU A 75 6.33 3.57 -4.09
N ALA A 76 5.33 3.30 -3.26
CA ALA A 76 5.54 3.00 -1.86
C ALA A 76 6.34 1.71 -1.65
N THR A 77 6.05 0.64 -2.42
CA THR A 77 6.84 -0.60 -2.34
C THR A 77 8.30 -0.38 -2.74
N THR A 78 8.55 0.49 -3.73
CA THR A 78 9.91 0.87 -4.14
C THR A 78 10.66 1.55 -2.99
N ILE A 79 10.02 2.50 -2.30
CA ILE A 79 10.63 3.22 -1.16
C ILE A 79 10.89 2.26 0.02
N VAL A 80 9.93 1.40 0.35
CA VAL A 80 10.08 0.43 1.45
C VAL A 80 11.23 -0.55 1.18
N ASN A 81 11.33 -1.04 -0.05
CA ASN A 81 12.42 -1.92 -0.46
C ASN A 81 13.79 -1.22 -0.37
N TRP A 82 13.85 0.06 -0.72
CA TRP A 82 15.07 0.86 -0.54
C TRP A 82 15.43 1.06 0.93
N ALA A 83 14.45 1.31 1.81
CA ALA A 83 14.69 1.41 3.25
C ALA A 83 15.28 0.11 3.84
N ILE A 84 14.77 -1.05 3.42
CA ILE A 84 15.31 -2.36 3.82
C ILE A 84 16.77 -2.51 3.36
N PHE A 85 17.06 -2.11 2.12
CA PHE A 85 18.41 -2.16 1.57
C PHE A 85 19.40 -1.31 2.36
N VAL A 86 18.99 -0.11 2.79
CA VAL A 86 19.82 0.78 3.63
C VAL A 86 20.07 0.17 5.01
N ILE A 87 19.06 -0.45 5.62
CA ILE A 87 19.17 -1.06 6.97
C ILE A 87 20.04 -2.32 6.98
N LYS A 88 19.99 -3.13 5.91
CA LYS A 88 20.77 -4.36 5.79
C LYS A 88 22.24 -4.13 5.41
N LYS A 89 22.64 -2.89 5.18
CA LYS A 89 24.01 -2.49 4.84
C LYS A 89 24.79 -2.06 6.08
#